data_AF-A0A919RH46-F1
#
_entry.id   AF-A0A919RH46-F1
#
_cell.length_a   1.000
_cell.length_b   1.000
_cell.length_c   1.000
_cell.angle_alpha   90.00
_cell.angle_beta   90.00
_cell.angle_gamma   90.00
#
_symmetry.space_group_name_H-M   'P 1'
#
loop_
_entity.id
_entity.type
_entity.pdbx_description
1 polymer ?
#
loop_
_entity_poly.entity_id
_entity_poly.type
_entity_poly.pdbx_seq_one_letter_code
_entity_poly.pdbx_strand_id
1 'polypeptide(L)'
;MDVGKVVEYYTALLARHEWLTRGGLGWSVIHRLGGSRAGERAAVEVFGSFPEFREVDVRESYLYPTVELFVDEHMEDGVLSVLDRDGFHQNRPEWLRWLSRDARLWHVSWGVRGHEKLIYAENGRLLVHYPDFCTDEAEIYGDDPTALGDRLSILTGAPGNGRQVKRAAAMALVEVAGGVRLHEDVLFGRQRALLADRLVEDDPEQAFSLPHVDPELHLRLTAASQEQRRRMCELVVDRLAQRHFPKWPEPMRAVDAALAHDAGTVTALMSGIVETNIRLGREWFERPVDGPREENRLWMRWQAGISARLVIRTLVEGGDGSEALIAARKALGKGWPELRRQILSKILTG
;
A
#
# COMPACT_ATOMS: atom_id res chain seq x y z
N MET A 1 4.54 11.76 -29.83
CA MET A 1 4.59 10.30 -29.62
C MET A 1 3.60 9.67 -30.60
N ASP A 2 3.99 8.60 -31.29
CA ASP A 2 3.12 7.90 -32.24
C ASP A 2 2.27 6.89 -31.45
N VAL A 3 1.00 7.21 -31.23
CA VAL A 3 0.07 6.41 -30.41
C VAL A 3 -0.05 4.98 -30.94
N GLY A 4 -0.07 4.80 -32.25
CA GLY A 4 -0.19 3.46 -32.87
C GLY A 4 0.97 2.56 -32.44
N LYS A 5 2.20 3.09 -32.46
CA LYS A 5 3.39 2.36 -32.00
C LYS A 5 3.37 2.02 -30.51
N VAL A 6 2.76 2.87 -29.68
CA VAL A 6 2.62 2.61 -28.23
C VAL A 6 1.62 1.47 -27.99
N VAL A 7 0.49 1.49 -28.70
CA VAL A 7 -0.50 0.40 -28.65
C VAL A 7 0.11 -0.91 -29.16
N GLU A 8 0.88 -0.87 -30.25
CA GLU A 8 1.61 -2.04 -30.78
C GLU A 8 2.62 -2.59 -29.75
N TYR A 9 3.37 -1.71 -29.09
CA TYR A 9 4.29 -2.10 -28.02
C TYR A 9 3.57 -2.86 -26.90
N TYR A 10 2.49 -2.30 -26.33
CA TYR A 10 1.75 -2.96 -25.25
C TYR A 10 1.03 -4.22 -25.72
N THR A 11 0.57 -4.26 -26.97
CA THR A 11 -0.01 -5.47 -27.56
C THR A 11 1.03 -6.59 -27.59
N ALA A 12 2.25 -6.29 -28.06
CA ALA A 12 3.36 -7.25 -28.09
C ALA A 12 3.83 -7.65 -26.68
N LEU A 13 3.83 -6.71 -25.72
CA LEU A 13 4.16 -6.96 -24.32
C LEU A 13 3.17 -7.96 -23.71
N LEU A 14 1.86 -7.68 -23.82
CA LEU A 14 0.80 -8.56 -23.31
C LEU A 14 0.79 -9.95 -23.98
N ALA A 15 1.20 -10.03 -25.24
CA ALA A 15 1.34 -11.31 -25.96
C ALA A 15 2.49 -12.17 -25.42
N ARG A 16 3.63 -11.54 -25.08
CA ARG A 16 4.81 -12.22 -24.53
C ARG A 16 4.61 -12.61 -23.06
N HIS A 17 3.81 -11.84 -22.34
CA HIS A 17 3.57 -12.00 -20.90
C HIS A 17 2.14 -12.43 -20.63
N GLU A 18 1.80 -13.67 -20.99
CA GLU A 18 0.45 -14.20 -20.84
C GLU A 18 -0.07 -14.13 -19.38
N TRP A 19 0.82 -14.20 -18.40
CA TRP A 19 0.48 -14.07 -16.98
C TRP A 19 -0.09 -12.69 -16.63
N LEU A 20 0.38 -11.60 -17.26
CA LEU A 20 -0.24 -10.27 -17.13
C LEU A 20 -1.63 -10.25 -17.77
N THR A 21 -1.76 -10.88 -18.92
CA THR A 21 -3.04 -10.94 -19.63
C THR A 21 -4.07 -11.79 -18.88
N ARG A 22 -3.72 -12.94 -18.32
CA ARG A 22 -4.68 -13.85 -17.67
C ARG A 22 -4.82 -13.64 -16.16
N GLY A 23 -3.77 -13.15 -15.53
CA GLY A 23 -3.70 -12.89 -14.10
C GLY A 23 -4.41 -11.59 -13.74
N GLY A 24 -3.64 -10.65 -13.23
CA GLY A 24 -4.07 -9.29 -12.97
C GLY A 24 -2.99 -8.30 -13.39
N LEU A 25 -3.36 -7.03 -13.31
CA LEU A 25 -2.45 -5.89 -13.35
C LEU A 25 -3.14 -4.75 -12.62
N GLY A 26 -2.40 -4.00 -11.82
CA GLY A 26 -2.71 -2.63 -11.48
C GLY A 26 -1.47 -1.81 -11.78
N TRP A 27 -1.57 -0.82 -12.66
CA TRP A 27 -0.47 0.08 -12.94
C TRP A 27 -0.94 1.51 -12.76
N SER A 28 -0.25 2.25 -11.90
CA SER A 28 -0.53 3.65 -11.61
C SER A 28 0.67 4.52 -11.94
N VAL A 29 0.43 5.66 -12.59
CA VAL A 29 1.41 6.72 -12.80
C VAL A 29 0.92 7.96 -12.05
N ILE A 30 1.73 8.45 -11.10
CA ILE A 30 1.36 9.49 -10.16
C ILE A 30 2.32 10.67 -10.33
N HIS A 31 1.79 11.85 -10.68
CA HIS A 31 2.52 13.11 -10.79
C HIS A 31 2.21 14.00 -9.60
N ARG A 32 3.20 14.34 -8.79
CA ARG A 32 3.01 15.29 -7.68
C ARG A 32 2.86 16.72 -8.22
N LEU A 33 1.88 17.46 -7.70
CA LEU A 33 1.62 18.84 -8.10
C LEU A 33 2.46 19.87 -7.31
N GLY A 34 3.19 19.44 -6.27
CA GLY A 34 4.00 20.31 -5.41
C GLY A 34 5.38 19.74 -5.05
N GLY A 35 6.41 20.17 -5.79
CA GLY A 35 7.84 20.02 -5.45
C GLY A 35 8.44 18.61 -5.59
N SER A 36 9.69 18.55 -6.06
CA SER A 36 10.51 17.34 -6.04
C SER A 36 10.80 16.94 -4.58
N ARG A 37 10.20 15.83 -4.13
CA ARG A 37 10.62 15.12 -2.92
C ARG A 37 11.19 13.78 -3.36
N ALA A 38 12.16 13.26 -2.61
CA ALA A 38 12.68 11.91 -2.83
C ALA A 38 11.54 10.89 -2.85
N GLY A 39 11.54 9.97 -3.81
CA GLY A 39 10.45 9.05 -4.09
C GLY A 39 10.13 8.12 -2.93
N GLU A 40 11.11 7.77 -2.09
CA GLU A 40 10.85 7.06 -0.83
C GLU A 40 9.93 7.85 0.12
N ARG A 41 10.12 9.17 0.24
CA ARG A 41 9.21 10.02 1.02
C ARG A 41 7.87 10.19 0.34
N ALA A 42 7.83 10.24 -0.99
CA ALA A 42 6.58 10.26 -1.73
C ALA A 42 5.81 8.95 -1.52
N ALA A 43 6.47 7.80 -1.57
CA ALA A 43 5.89 6.49 -1.27
C ALA A 43 5.43 6.39 0.19
N VAL A 44 6.18 6.93 1.16
CA VAL A 44 5.75 7.05 2.56
C VAL A 44 4.49 7.93 2.71
N GLU A 45 4.40 9.04 1.99
CA GLU A 45 3.21 9.91 2.04
C GLU A 45 2.00 9.25 1.39
N VAL A 46 2.24 8.52 0.30
CA VAL A 46 1.24 7.95 -0.59
C VAL A 46 0.71 6.61 -0.07
N PHE A 47 1.56 5.78 0.53
CA PHE A 47 1.20 4.44 1.00
C PHE A 47 0.94 4.37 2.52
N GLY A 48 1.03 5.50 3.21
CA GLY A 48 1.01 5.55 4.67
C GLY A 48 2.42 5.37 5.25
N SER A 49 2.53 5.55 6.56
CA SER A 49 3.83 5.77 7.16
C SER A 49 4.66 4.49 7.11
N PHE A 50 5.82 4.62 6.47
CA PHE A 50 6.95 3.72 6.55
C PHE A 50 6.78 2.41 5.76
N PRO A 51 6.95 2.45 4.43
CA PRO A 51 7.08 1.25 3.65
C PRO A 51 8.42 0.55 3.91
N GLU A 52 8.47 -0.75 3.69
CA GLU A 52 9.72 -1.52 3.67
C GLU A 52 10.07 -1.84 2.22
N PHE A 53 11.26 -1.44 1.77
CA PHE A 53 11.72 -1.79 0.43
C PHE A 53 12.49 -3.11 0.47
N ARG A 54 12.17 -4.00 -0.47
CA ARG A 54 12.92 -5.24 -0.69
C ARG A 54 13.11 -5.51 -2.16
N GLU A 55 14.23 -6.13 -2.49
CA GLU A 55 14.39 -6.78 -3.78
C GLU A 55 13.53 -8.05 -3.80
N VAL A 56 12.58 -8.12 -4.71
CA VAL A 56 11.58 -9.19 -4.81
C VAL A 56 11.48 -9.61 -6.26
N ASP A 57 11.43 -10.91 -6.53
CA ASP A 57 11.18 -11.38 -7.89
C ASP A 57 9.70 -11.17 -8.25
N VAL A 58 9.45 -10.35 -9.28
CA VAL A 58 8.10 -9.95 -9.70
C VAL A 58 7.21 -11.15 -10.01
N ARG A 59 7.79 -12.23 -10.55
CA ARG A 59 7.04 -13.41 -11.00
C ARG A 59 6.86 -14.42 -9.89
N GLU A 60 7.82 -14.54 -8.99
CA GLU A 60 7.82 -15.60 -7.98
C GLU A 60 7.25 -15.17 -6.62
N SER A 61 7.07 -13.87 -6.39
CA SER A 61 6.65 -13.39 -5.09
C SER A 61 5.18 -13.65 -4.79
N TYR A 62 4.83 -14.00 -3.56
CA TYR A 62 3.43 -14.13 -3.14
C TYR A 62 3.33 -13.84 -1.65
N LEU A 63 3.58 -12.60 -1.24
CA LEU A 63 3.62 -12.21 0.18
C LEU A 63 2.25 -11.83 0.73
N TYR A 64 1.17 -12.11 -0.02
CA TYR A 64 -0.21 -11.93 0.43
C TYR A 64 -0.39 -12.49 1.86
N PRO A 65 -1.06 -11.76 2.78
CA PRO A 65 -1.81 -10.51 2.62
C PRO A 65 -0.96 -9.22 2.66
N THR A 66 0.37 -9.33 2.68
CA THR A 66 1.25 -8.18 2.52
C THR A 66 1.14 -7.67 1.09
N VAL A 67 0.93 -6.37 0.96
CA VAL A 67 0.81 -5.72 -0.35
C VAL A 67 2.20 -5.48 -0.91
N GLU A 68 2.42 -5.96 -2.13
CA GLU A 68 3.65 -5.73 -2.88
C GLU A 68 3.37 -4.74 -4.00
N LEU A 69 4.14 -3.66 -4.03
CA LEU A 69 4.05 -2.67 -5.09
C LEU A 69 5.45 -2.45 -5.65
N PHE A 70 5.67 -2.73 -6.92
CA PHE A 70 6.94 -2.43 -7.57
C PHE A 70 6.94 -0.96 -7.93
N VAL A 71 7.93 -0.25 -7.41
CA VAL A 71 8.01 1.20 -7.52
C VAL A 71 9.18 1.55 -8.41
N ASP A 72 8.90 2.23 -9.51
CA ASP A 72 9.91 2.85 -10.35
C ASP A 72 9.83 4.37 -10.15
N GLU A 73 10.94 4.95 -9.70
CA GLU A 73 11.04 6.35 -9.33
C GLU A 73 11.78 7.13 -10.41
N HIS A 74 11.05 7.95 -11.17
CA HIS A 74 11.65 8.96 -12.03
C HIS A 74 11.82 10.27 -11.23
N MET A 75 12.87 10.27 -10.41
CA MET A 75 13.16 11.29 -9.37
C MET A 75 13.30 12.72 -9.90
N GLU A 76 13.69 12.90 -11.16
CA GLU A 76 13.91 14.22 -11.75
C GLU A 76 12.59 14.95 -12.07
N ASP A 77 11.49 14.21 -12.27
CA ASP A 77 10.20 14.76 -12.74
C ASP A 77 9.07 14.69 -11.71
N GLY A 78 9.33 14.15 -10.50
CA GLY A 78 8.30 13.99 -9.47
C GLY A 78 7.21 12.98 -9.85
N VAL A 79 7.58 11.99 -10.67
CA VAL A 79 6.68 10.94 -11.17
C VAL A 79 6.98 9.61 -10.49
N LEU A 80 5.93 8.98 -10.00
CA LEU A 80 5.96 7.68 -9.34
C LEU A 80 5.17 6.67 -10.18
N SER A 81 5.83 5.61 -10.63
CA SER A 81 5.19 4.48 -11.31
C SER A 81 5.05 3.32 -10.34
N VAL A 82 3.83 2.78 -10.22
CA VAL A 82 3.51 1.76 -9.22
C VAL A 82 2.80 0.60 -9.88
N LEU A 83 3.43 -0.57 -9.82
CA LEU A 83 2.92 -1.82 -10.36
C LEU A 83 2.45 -2.73 -9.22
N ASP A 84 1.15 -3.04 -9.21
CA ASP A 84 0.49 -4.08 -8.41
C ASP A 84 0.25 -5.28 -9.33
N ARG A 85 0.88 -6.41 -9.03
CA ARG A 85 0.83 -7.58 -9.91
C ARG A 85 -0.57 -8.17 -10.04
N ASP A 86 -1.35 -8.15 -8.97
CA ASP A 86 -2.65 -8.82 -8.94
C ASP A 86 -3.79 -7.85 -9.27
N GLY A 87 -3.47 -6.54 -9.33
CA GLY A 87 -4.41 -5.45 -9.54
C GLY A 87 -5.42 -5.28 -8.41
N PHE A 88 -5.37 -6.12 -7.39
CA PHE A 88 -6.39 -6.22 -6.36
C PHE A 88 -6.39 -4.99 -5.45
N HIS A 89 -5.22 -4.43 -5.16
CA HIS A 89 -5.04 -3.39 -4.16
C HIS A 89 -5.33 -2.01 -4.74
N GLN A 90 -4.93 -1.78 -5.99
CA GLN A 90 -5.21 -0.52 -6.69
C GLN A 90 -6.66 -0.42 -7.21
N ASN A 91 -7.47 -1.47 -7.07
CA ASN A 91 -8.86 -1.46 -7.51
C ASN A 91 -9.83 -0.65 -6.61
N ARG A 92 -9.39 -0.05 -5.50
CA ARG A 92 -10.30 0.66 -4.58
C ARG A 92 -10.38 2.16 -4.89
N PRO A 93 -11.58 2.72 -5.16
CA PRO A 93 -11.77 4.15 -5.40
C PRO A 93 -11.17 5.05 -4.31
N GLU A 94 -11.33 4.69 -3.04
CA GLU A 94 -10.86 5.42 -1.86
C GLU A 94 -9.33 5.51 -1.84
N TRP A 95 -8.68 4.41 -2.20
CA TRP A 95 -7.24 4.35 -2.34
C TRP A 95 -6.74 5.26 -3.45
N LEU A 96 -7.35 5.18 -4.64
CA LEU A 96 -6.95 6.01 -5.77
C LEU A 96 -7.18 7.52 -5.51
N ARG A 97 -8.26 7.88 -4.80
CA ARG A 97 -8.45 9.24 -4.29
C ARG A 97 -7.29 9.65 -3.38
N TRP A 98 -6.95 8.83 -2.39
CA TRP A 98 -5.84 9.09 -1.49
C TRP A 98 -4.51 9.29 -2.22
N LEU A 99 -4.15 8.37 -3.14
CA LEU A 99 -2.93 8.46 -3.95
C LEU A 99 -2.90 9.74 -4.80
N SER A 100 -4.06 10.22 -5.24
CA SER A 100 -4.20 11.45 -6.03
C SER A 100 -4.21 12.75 -5.20
N ARG A 101 -4.09 12.69 -3.86
CA ARG A 101 -4.05 13.92 -3.06
C ARG A 101 -2.80 14.73 -3.41
N ASP A 102 -2.98 15.98 -3.81
CA ASP A 102 -1.91 16.85 -4.32
C ASP A 102 -1.15 16.26 -5.51
N ALA A 103 -1.83 15.42 -6.29
CA ALA A 103 -1.26 14.72 -7.43
C ALA A 103 -2.27 14.54 -8.56
N ARG A 104 -1.75 14.20 -9.75
CA ARG A 104 -2.52 13.58 -10.84
C ARG A 104 -2.17 12.11 -10.90
N LEU A 105 -3.17 11.27 -11.05
CA LEU A 105 -3.02 9.83 -11.09
C LEU A 105 -3.74 9.27 -12.32
N TRP A 106 -2.99 8.52 -13.12
CA TRP A 106 -3.51 7.66 -14.18
C TRP A 106 -3.37 6.22 -13.75
N HIS A 107 -4.45 5.46 -13.80
CA HIS A 107 -4.44 4.08 -13.34
C HIS A 107 -5.16 3.18 -14.35
N VAL A 108 -4.55 2.05 -14.65
CA VAL A 108 -5.18 0.96 -15.39
C VAL A 108 -5.10 -0.31 -14.57
N SER A 109 -6.18 -1.07 -14.52
CA SER A 109 -6.17 -2.37 -13.88
C SER A 109 -7.09 -3.39 -14.54
N TRP A 110 -6.78 -4.65 -14.26
CA TRP A 110 -7.69 -5.77 -14.44
C TRP A 110 -7.35 -6.90 -13.46
N GLY A 111 -8.29 -7.81 -13.25
CA GLY A 111 -8.08 -9.00 -12.44
C GLY A 111 -8.56 -10.29 -13.11
N VAL A 112 -8.18 -11.43 -12.51
CA VAL A 112 -8.54 -12.78 -12.99
C VAL A 112 -10.06 -12.94 -13.15
N ARG A 113 -10.84 -12.25 -12.31
CA ARG A 113 -12.30 -12.30 -12.29
C ARG A 113 -13.00 -11.38 -13.29
N GLY A 114 -12.26 -10.71 -14.17
CA GLY A 114 -12.82 -10.08 -15.37
C GLY A 114 -13.19 -8.60 -15.26
N HIS A 115 -12.99 -7.95 -14.12
CA HIS A 115 -13.15 -6.50 -14.01
C HIS A 115 -11.92 -5.81 -14.57
N GLU A 116 -12.12 -4.84 -15.46
CA GLU A 116 -11.06 -4.00 -16.01
C GLU A 116 -11.47 -2.54 -15.90
N LYS A 117 -10.51 -1.64 -15.76
CA LYS A 117 -10.82 -0.23 -15.72
C LYS A 117 -9.63 0.65 -16.00
N LEU A 118 -9.95 1.85 -16.49
CA LEU A 118 -9.07 3.00 -16.50
C LEU A 118 -9.64 4.06 -15.56
N ILE A 119 -8.80 4.64 -14.72
CA ILE A 119 -9.15 5.72 -13.80
C ILE A 119 -8.22 6.91 -14.02
N TYR A 120 -8.81 8.11 -14.06
CA TYR A 120 -8.10 9.37 -13.92
C TYR A 120 -8.55 10.05 -12.63
N ALA A 121 -7.60 10.39 -11.77
CA ALA A 121 -7.85 11.08 -10.52
C ALA A 121 -6.91 12.27 -10.35
N GLU A 122 -7.41 13.35 -9.73
CA GLU A 122 -6.62 14.55 -9.47
C GLU A 122 -7.09 15.20 -8.17
N ASN A 123 -6.15 15.57 -7.31
CA ASN A 123 -6.40 16.28 -6.04
C ASN A 123 -7.47 15.61 -5.16
N GLY A 124 -7.40 14.29 -5.01
CA GLY A 124 -8.35 13.55 -4.17
C GLY A 124 -9.68 13.21 -4.85
N ARG A 125 -9.88 13.58 -6.12
CA ARG A 125 -11.13 13.40 -6.86
C ARG A 125 -10.95 12.40 -7.99
N LEU A 126 -11.93 11.49 -8.14
CA LEU A 126 -11.98 10.58 -9.29
C LEU A 126 -12.69 11.28 -10.43
N LEU A 127 -11.94 11.89 -11.34
CA LEU A 127 -12.51 12.61 -12.47
C LEU A 127 -13.13 11.65 -13.48
N VAL A 128 -12.40 10.58 -13.80
CA VAL A 128 -12.84 9.58 -14.78
C VAL A 128 -12.72 8.18 -14.19
N HIS A 129 -13.75 7.39 -14.40
CA HIS A 129 -13.80 5.96 -14.19
C HIS A 129 -14.42 5.31 -15.44
N TYR A 130 -13.59 4.59 -16.18
CA TYR A 130 -13.95 3.93 -17.42
C TYR A 130 -13.92 2.41 -17.22
N PRO A 131 -15.08 1.77 -16.95
CA PRO A 131 -15.15 0.33 -16.74
C PRO A 131 -14.99 -0.44 -18.07
N ASP A 132 -14.37 -1.62 -17.98
CA ASP A 132 -14.29 -2.66 -19.01
C ASP A 132 -13.83 -2.19 -20.41
N PHE A 133 -13.16 -1.05 -20.46
CA PHE A 133 -12.71 -0.38 -21.69
C PHE A 133 -13.81 -0.35 -22.76
N CYS A 134 -15.01 0.07 -22.35
CA CYS A 134 -16.26 -0.27 -23.03
C CYS A 134 -16.65 0.48 -24.32
N THR A 135 -15.92 1.36 -24.97
CA THR A 135 -16.34 2.09 -26.21
C THR A 135 -17.60 2.98 -26.14
N ASP A 136 -18.58 2.70 -25.28
CA ASP A 136 -19.72 3.59 -25.04
C ASP A 136 -19.31 4.69 -24.06
N GLU A 137 -19.23 5.93 -24.56
CA GLU A 137 -18.87 7.09 -23.74
C GLU A 137 -19.89 7.36 -22.64
N ALA A 138 -21.14 6.92 -22.80
CA ALA A 138 -22.20 7.09 -21.79
C ALA A 138 -21.96 6.22 -20.54
N GLU A 139 -21.13 5.19 -20.64
CA GLU A 139 -20.75 4.34 -19.52
C GLU A 139 -19.52 4.87 -18.75
N ILE A 140 -18.90 5.95 -19.22
CA ILE A 140 -17.82 6.65 -18.51
C ILE A 140 -18.45 7.52 -17.41
N TYR A 141 -18.03 7.33 -16.17
CA TYR A 141 -18.53 8.09 -15.03
C TYR A 141 -17.40 8.68 -14.19
N GLY A 142 -17.74 9.47 -13.18
CA GLY A 142 -16.79 10.18 -12.33
C GLY A 142 -17.22 11.62 -12.11
N ASP A 143 -16.39 12.38 -11.42
CA ASP A 143 -16.63 13.79 -11.11
C ASP A 143 -16.58 14.70 -12.35
N ASP A 144 -15.81 14.30 -13.38
CA ASP A 144 -15.72 14.95 -14.69
C ASP A 144 -15.41 13.90 -15.78
N PRO A 145 -16.43 13.17 -16.27
CA PRO A 145 -16.26 12.12 -17.29
C PRO A 145 -15.64 12.63 -18.59
N THR A 146 -15.71 13.95 -18.85
CA THR A 146 -15.18 14.56 -20.06
C THR A 146 -13.69 14.87 -20.00
N ALA A 147 -13.06 14.71 -18.83
CA ALA A 147 -11.65 15.07 -18.59
C ALA A 147 -10.64 14.28 -19.44
N LEU A 148 -11.02 13.16 -20.06
CA LEU A 148 -10.17 12.49 -21.06
C LEU A 148 -9.98 13.33 -22.32
N GLY A 149 -11.00 14.12 -22.71
CA GLY A 149 -11.02 14.91 -23.94
C GLY A 149 -10.59 14.08 -25.16
N ASP A 150 -9.73 14.67 -25.99
CA ASP A 150 -9.22 14.03 -27.21
C ASP A 150 -8.44 12.72 -26.95
N ARG A 151 -7.98 12.47 -25.72
CA ARG A 151 -7.25 11.24 -25.37
C ARG A 151 -8.13 10.00 -25.43
N LEU A 152 -9.46 10.16 -25.34
CA LEU A 152 -10.40 9.06 -25.49
C LEU A 152 -10.26 8.36 -26.86
N SER A 153 -9.81 9.09 -27.89
CA SER A 153 -9.52 8.55 -29.21
C SER A 153 -8.46 7.45 -29.22
N ILE A 154 -7.58 7.40 -28.22
CA ILE A 154 -6.58 6.32 -28.07
C ILE A 154 -7.28 4.98 -27.80
N LEU A 155 -8.35 5.01 -27.00
CA LEU A 155 -9.13 3.82 -26.64
C LEU A 155 -10.08 3.40 -27.75
N THR A 156 -10.76 4.36 -28.37
CA THR A 156 -11.77 4.09 -29.41
C THR A 156 -11.15 3.86 -30.79
N GLY A 157 -9.94 4.37 -31.04
CA GLY A 157 -9.21 4.23 -32.31
C GLY A 157 -8.32 2.99 -32.43
N ALA A 158 -8.21 2.16 -31.39
CA ALA A 158 -7.38 0.97 -31.43
C ALA A 158 -7.91 -0.06 -32.45
N PRO A 159 -7.05 -0.70 -33.26
CA PRO A 159 -7.47 -1.59 -34.33
C PRO A 159 -7.99 -2.92 -33.78
N GLY A 160 -9.31 -2.98 -33.55
CA GLY A 160 -10.03 -4.21 -33.19
C GLY A 160 -10.57 -4.21 -31.76
N ASN A 161 -11.58 -5.04 -31.54
CA ASN A 161 -12.33 -5.08 -30.27
C ASN A 161 -11.87 -6.21 -29.33
N GLY A 162 -10.72 -6.83 -29.62
CA GLY A 162 -10.16 -7.89 -28.79
C GLY A 162 -9.72 -7.36 -27.42
N ARG A 163 -9.96 -8.14 -26.36
CA ARG A 163 -9.64 -7.78 -24.97
C ARG A 163 -8.18 -7.33 -24.79
N GLN A 164 -7.23 -8.01 -25.45
CA GLN A 164 -5.81 -7.65 -25.40
C GLN A 164 -5.54 -6.27 -26.02
N VAL A 165 -6.16 -5.95 -27.15
CA VAL A 165 -5.99 -4.66 -27.83
C VAL A 165 -6.56 -3.53 -26.97
N LYS A 166 -7.73 -3.74 -26.35
CA LYS A 166 -8.34 -2.78 -25.42
C LYS A 166 -7.44 -2.47 -24.23
N ARG A 167 -6.87 -3.49 -23.60
CA ARG A 167 -5.89 -3.33 -22.51
C ARG A 167 -4.63 -2.61 -22.97
N ALA A 168 -4.10 -2.98 -24.13
CA ALA A 168 -2.93 -2.31 -24.71
C ALA A 168 -3.22 -0.83 -24.98
N ALA A 169 -4.41 -0.49 -25.46
CA ALA A 169 -4.85 0.89 -25.64
C ALA A 169 -4.99 1.65 -24.30
N ALA A 170 -5.50 1.00 -23.25
CA ALA A 170 -5.57 1.58 -21.91
C ALA A 170 -4.19 1.86 -21.31
N MET A 171 -3.25 0.91 -21.43
CA MET A 171 -1.85 1.13 -21.04
C MET A 171 -1.19 2.23 -21.88
N ALA A 172 -1.46 2.28 -23.19
CA ALA A 172 -0.97 3.34 -24.05
C ALA A 172 -1.50 4.71 -23.66
N LEU A 173 -2.77 4.81 -23.24
CA LEU A 173 -3.33 6.05 -22.71
C LEU A 173 -2.63 6.47 -21.42
N VAL A 174 -2.39 5.55 -20.48
CA VAL A 174 -1.63 5.84 -19.25
C VAL A 174 -0.22 6.33 -19.58
N GLU A 175 0.49 5.70 -20.53
CA GLU A 175 1.82 6.17 -20.97
C GLU A 175 1.76 7.56 -21.62
N VAL A 176 0.83 7.79 -22.54
CA VAL A 176 0.73 9.07 -23.26
C VAL A 176 0.33 10.20 -22.31
N ALA A 177 -0.56 9.94 -21.37
CA ALA A 177 -1.07 10.93 -20.44
C ALA A 177 -0.17 11.14 -19.22
N GLY A 178 0.48 10.09 -18.74
CA GLY A 178 1.39 10.09 -17.59
C GLY A 178 2.87 10.18 -17.96
N GLY A 179 3.24 10.11 -19.23
CA GLY A 179 4.63 10.24 -19.68
C GLY A 179 5.58 9.11 -19.26
N VAL A 180 5.08 8.03 -18.64
CA VAL A 180 5.88 6.89 -18.17
C VAL A 180 5.54 5.65 -18.97
N ARG A 181 6.56 4.97 -19.48
CA ARG A 181 6.42 3.67 -20.14
C ARG A 181 6.65 2.55 -19.13
N LEU A 182 5.76 1.57 -19.09
CA LEU A 182 6.06 0.31 -18.41
C LEU A 182 7.00 -0.52 -19.28
N HIS A 183 8.28 -0.49 -18.94
CA HIS A 183 9.30 -1.25 -19.63
C HIS A 183 9.24 -2.74 -19.25
N GLU A 184 9.58 -3.59 -20.22
CA GLU A 184 9.51 -5.05 -20.07
C GLU A 184 10.50 -5.60 -19.02
N ASP A 185 11.63 -4.93 -18.81
CA ASP A 185 12.63 -5.29 -17.80
C ASP A 185 12.08 -5.23 -16.37
N VAL A 186 11.16 -4.30 -16.08
CA VAL A 186 10.44 -4.21 -14.79
C VAL A 186 9.59 -5.45 -14.51
N LEU A 187 9.29 -6.27 -15.53
CA LEU A 187 8.50 -7.50 -15.37
C LEU A 187 9.36 -8.75 -15.08
N PHE A 188 10.69 -8.59 -15.01
CA PHE A 188 11.62 -9.69 -14.87
C PHE A 188 12.61 -9.47 -13.72
N GLY A 189 13.01 -10.59 -13.13
CA GLY A 189 14.04 -10.61 -12.09
C GLY A 189 13.60 -9.92 -10.81
N ARG A 190 14.61 -9.61 -9.99
CA ARG A 190 14.42 -8.94 -8.72
C ARG A 190 14.26 -7.45 -8.96
N GLN A 191 13.12 -6.94 -8.55
CA GLN A 191 12.78 -5.53 -8.60
C GLN A 191 12.59 -5.02 -7.19
N ARG A 192 12.84 -3.73 -7.03
CA ARG A 192 12.58 -3.03 -5.78
C ARG A 192 11.07 -2.94 -5.55
N ALA A 193 10.60 -3.65 -4.54
CA ALA A 193 9.21 -3.68 -4.13
C ALA A 193 9.02 -2.96 -2.78
N LEU A 194 7.95 -2.19 -2.71
CA LEU A 194 7.35 -1.66 -1.50
C LEU A 194 6.52 -2.76 -0.86
N LEU A 195 6.83 -3.11 0.38
CA LEU A 195 5.99 -3.97 1.20
C LEU A 195 5.16 -3.11 2.15
N ALA A 196 3.85 -3.12 1.94
CA ALA A 196 2.89 -2.50 2.85
C ALA A 196 2.18 -3.60 3.66
N ASP A 197 2.30 -3.51 4.99
CA ASP A 197 1.72 -4.48 5.93
C ASP A 197 0.18 -4.42 5.98
N ARG A 198 -0.42 -3.38 5.40
CA ARG A 198 -1.85 -3.11 5.53
C ARG A 198 -2.50 -2.83 4.18
N LEU A 199 -3.65 -3.47 4.01
CA LEU A 199 -4.65 -3.11 3.02
C LEU A 199 -5.49 -1.96 3.55
N VAL A 200 -5.64 -0.92 2.75
CA VAL A 200 -6.65 0.12 2.94
C VAL A 200 -8.01 -0.48 2.62
N GLU A 201 -8.66 -1.07 3.64
CA GLU A 201 -9.98 -1.71 3.52
C GLU A 201 -11.13 -0.71 3.48
N ASP A 202 -11.00 0.41 4.19
CA ASP A 202 -11.96 1.52 4.20
C ASP A 202 -11.27 2.81 3.72
N ASP A 203 -12.00 3.92 3.69
CA ASP A 203 -11.43 5.26 3.47
C ASP A 203 -10.14 5.43 4.30
N PRO A 204 -8.96 5.60 3.67
CA PRO A 204 -7.70 5.66 4.40
C PRO A 204 -7.67 6.81 5.42
N GLU A 205 -8.42 7.89 5.20
CA GLU A 205 -8.57 8.95 6.21
C GLU A 205 -9.28 8.46 7.48
N GLN A 206 -10.23 7.52 7.36
CA GLN A 206 -10.98 6.99 8.50
C GLN A 206 -10.29 5.78 9.13
N ALA A 207 -9.65 4.93 8.31
CA ALA A 207 -9.05 3.67 8.74
C ALA A 207 -7.67 3.82 9.41
N PHE A 208 -6.89 4.85 9.03
CA PHE A 208 -5.49 5.00 9.47
C PHE A 208 -5.20 6.28 10.25
N SER A 209 -6.20 7.13 10.46
CA SER A 209 -6.04 8.36 11.21
C SER A 209 -6.36 8.13 12.69
N LEU A 210 -5.32 8.12 13.54
CA LEU A 210 -5.50 8.20 14.99
C LEU A 210 -6.42 9.37 15.40
N PRO A 211 -6.33 10.57 14.79
CA PRO A 211 -7.30 11.65 15.03
C PRO A 211 -8.76 11.24 14.84
N HIS A 212 -9.06 10.38 13.87
CA HIS A 212 -10.43 9.93 13.61
C HIS A 212 -10.85 8.83 14.61
N VAL A 213 -9.98 7.86 14.84
CA VAL A 213 -10.33 6.67 15.62
C VAL A 213 -10.22 6.85 17.14
N ASP A 214 -9.37 7.79 17.59
CA ASP A 214 -9.12 8.12 19.00
C ASP A 214 -8.55 9.55 19.13
N PRO A 215 -9.39 10.59 18.94
CA PRO A 215 -8.95 11.99 18.89
C PRO A 215 -8.25 12.46 20.17
N GLU A 216 -8.70 11.97 21.33
CA GLU A 216 -8.08 12.29 22.63
C GLU A 216 -6.65 11.73 22.70
N LEU A 217 -6.46 10.46 22.31
CA LEU A 217 -5.13 9.85 22.31
C LEU A 217 -4.21 10.54 21.31
N HIS A 218 -4.71 10.90 20.13
CA HIS A 218 -3.95 11.65 19.14
C HIS A 218 -3.48 13.01 19.70
N LEU A 219 -4.39 13.81 20.27
CA LEU A 219 -4.05 15.11 20.85
C LEU A 219 -2.93 14.99 21.89
N ARG A 220 -3.04 13.99 22.77
CA ARG A 220 -2.04 13.71 23.82
C ARG A 220 -0.71 13.25 23.23
N LEU A 221 -0.73 12.42 22.19
CA LEU A 221 0.46 11.91 21.52
C LEU A 221 1.24 13.02 20.79
N THR A 222 0.52 13.93 20.12
CA THR A 222 1.10 15.09 19.45
C THR A 222 1.81 16.01 20.45
N ALA A 223 1.25 16.17 21.66
CA ALA A 223 1.86 16.94 22.75
C ALA A 223 2.97 16.20 23.53
N ALA A 224 3.12 14.89 23.33
CA ALA A 224 4.04 14.05 24.09
C ALA A 224 5.51 14.29 23.72
N SER A 225 6.38 14.28 24.72
CA SER A 225 7.83 14.24 24.52
C SER A 225 8.30 12.92 23.90
N GLN A 226 9.51 12.92 23.34
CA GLN A 226 10.11 11.70 22.77
C GLN A 226 10.23 10.58 23.81
N GLU A 227 10.57 10.90 25.06
CA GLU A 227 10.66 9.92 26.15
C GLU A 227 9.30 9.27 26.47
N GLN A 228 8.23 10.05 26.47
CA GLN A 228 6.88 9.53 26.66
C GLN A 228 6.48 8.60 25.52
N ARG A 229 6.81 8.94 24.27
CA ARG A 229 6.55 8.10 23.10
C ARG A 229 7.34 6.79 23.16
N ARG A 230 8.57 6.79 23.68
CA ARG A 230 9.38 5.58 23.91
C ARG A 230 8.74 4.65 24.94
N ARG A 231 8.34 5.18 26.10
CA ARG A 231 7.64 4.39 27.14
C ARG A 231 6.31 3.81 26.64
N MET A 232 5.59 4.57 25.82
CA MET A 232 4.37 4.08 25.18
C MET A 232 4.67 2.90 24.25
N CYS A 233 5.69 3.03 23.40
CA CYS A 233 6.16 1.97 22.51
C CYS A 233 6.52 0.69 23.28
N GLU A 234 7.31 0.80 24.35
CA GLU A 234 7.64 -0.31 25.26
C GLU A 234 6.39 -1.00 25.79
N LEU A 235 5.46 -0.22 26.36
CA LEU A 235 4.23 -0.75 26.93
C LEU A 235 3.37 -1.48 25.88
N VAL A 236 3.27 -0.92 24.67
CA VAL A 236 2.53 -1.55 23.57
C VAL A 236 3.12 -2.93 23.24
N VAL A 237 4.44 -3.02 23.03
CA VAL A 237 5.06 -4.29 22.63
C VAL A 237 5.06 -5.31 23.77
N ASP A 238 5.26 -4.89 25.02
CA ASP A 238 5.13 -5.77 26.19
C ASP A 238 3.73 -6.41 26.26
N ARG A 239 2.67 -5.60 26.08
CA ARG A 239 1.29 -6.12 26.07
C ARG A 239 1.02 -7.07 24.90
N LEU A 240 1.54 -6.77 23.71
CA LEU A 240 1.41 -7.65 22.55
C LEU A 240 2.19 -8.94 22.75
N ALA A 241 3.39 -8.87 23.32
CA ALA A 241 4.25 -10.02 23.57
C ALA A 241 3.62 -11.00 24.56
N GLN A 242 3.11 -10.49 25.68
CA GLN A 242 2.40 -11.29 26.68
C GLN A 242 1.19 -12.04 26.11
N ARG A 243 0.46 -11.40 25.18
CA ARG A 243 -0.79 -11.95 24.64
C ARG A 243 -0.59 -12.87 23.44
N HIS A 244 0.25 -12.47 22.50
CA HIS A 244 0.32 -13.07 21.17
C HIS A 244 1.67 -13.75 20.89
N PHE A 245 2.74 -13.36 21.58
CA PHE A 245 4.11 -13.75 21.26
C PHE A 245 4.92 -14.34 22.42
N PRO A 246 4.36 -15.21 23.29
CA PRO A 246 5.12 -15.78 24.41
C PRO A 246 6.32 -16.64 23.96
N LYS A 247 6.39 -17.01 22.67
CA LYS A 247 7.47 -17.80 22.07
C LYS A 247 8.20 -17.08 20.93
N TRP A 248 7.96 -15.78 20.75
CA TRP A 248 8.63 -14.98 19.72
C TRP A 248 9.26 -13.76 20.42
N PRO A 249 10.44 -13.95 21.06
CA PRO A 249 11.13 -12.90 21.82
C PRO A 249 11.78 -11.82 20.95
N GLU A 250 11.95 -12.07 19.66
CA GLU A 250 12.67 -11.20 18.72
C GLU A 250 12.12 -9.77 18.67
N PRO A 251 10.80 -9.52 18.65
CA PRO A 251 10.29 -8.15 18.68
C PRO A 251 10.66 -7.40 19.96
N MET A 252 10.62 -8.06 21.13
CA MET A 252 11.07 -7.44 22.38
C MET A 252 12.56 -7.14 22.36
N ARG A 253 13.38 -8.09 21.88
CA ARG A 253 14.84 -7.86 21.73
C ARG A 253 15.15 -6.71 20.78
N ALA A 254 14.37 -6.55 19.71
CA ALA A 254 14.52 -5.45 18.78
C ALA A 254 14.07 -4.11 19.37
N VAL A 255 13.03 -4.09 20.20
CA VAL A 255 12.64 -2.91 20.99
C VAL A 255 13.74 -2.51 21.96
N ASP A 256 14.26 -3.46 22.75
CA ASP A 256 15.35 -3.22 23.69
C ASP A 256 16.59 -2.66 22.98
N ALA A 257 16.95 -3.24 21.82
CA ALA A 257 18.04 -2.74 20.99
C ALA A 257 17.78 -1.32 20.44
N ALA A 258 16.56 -1.03 19.98
CA ALA A 258 16.19 0.28 19.48
C ALA A 258 16.27 1.36 20.57
N LEU A 259 15.84 1.03 21.79
CA LEU A 259 15.94 1.93 22.96
C LEU A 259 17.39 2.15 23.40
N ALA A 260 18.22 1.11 23.28
CA ALA A 260 19.66 1.19 23.52
C ALA A 260 20.43 1.87 22.36
N HIS A 261 19.74 2.30 21.30
CA HIS A 261 20.33 2.87 20.09
C HIS A 261 21.32 1.91 19.37
N ASP A 262 21.12 0.60 19.51
CA ASP A 262 21.89 -0.44 18.82
C ASP A 262 21.27 -0.75 17.45
N ALA A 263 21.59 0.08 16.47
CA ALA A 263 21.11 -0.08 15.09
C ALA A 263 21.53 -1.43 14.47
N GLY A 264 22.71 -1.96 14.82
CA GLY A 264 23.23 -3.22 14.27
C GLY A 264 22.35 -4.40 14.67
N THR A 265 21.99 -4.48 15.95
CA THR A 265 21.08 -5.52 16.45
C THR A 265 19.68 -5.36 15.89
N VAL A 266 19.16 -4.13 15.80
CA VAL A 266 17.84 -3.91 15.17
C VAL A 266 17.85 -4.41 13.74
N THR A 267 18.80 -3.97 12.90
CA THR A 267 18.90 -4.42 11.50
C THR A 267 18.99 -5.94 11.38
N ALA A 268 19.79 -6.59 12.24
CA ALA A 268 19.93 -8.05 12.22
C ALA A 268 18.63 -8.80 12.57
N LEU A 269 17.80 -8.25 13.45
CA LEU A 269 16.53 -8.86 13.88
C LEU A 269 15.39 -8.56 12.90
N MET A 270 15.39 -7.40 12.24
CA MET A 270 14.27 -6.94 11.44
C MET A 270 13.89 -7.89 10.30
N SER A 271 14.86 -8.49 9.60
CA SER A 271 14.56 -9.44 8.51
C SER A 271 13.70 -10.62 8.99
N GLY A 272 14.07 -11.24 10.11
CA GLY A 272 13.31 -12.36 10.69
C GLY A 272 11.97 -11.92 11.29
N ILE A 273 11.88 -10.68 11.79
CA ILE A 273 10.61 -10.14 12.30
C ILE A 273 9.61 -9.98 11.15
N VAL A 274 10.06 -9.43 10.02
CA VAL A 274 9.25 -9.24 8.81
C VAL A 274 8.81 -10.58 8.23
N GLU A 275 9.73 -11.54 8.09
CA GLU A 275 9.40 -12.89 7.62
C GLU A 275 8.35 -13.57 8.50
N THR A 276 8.47 -13.39 9.82
CA THR A 276 7.45 -13.90 10.75
C THR A 276 6.13 -13.18 10.56
N ASN A 277 6.10 -11.86 10.37
CA ASN A 277 4.87 -11.12 10.13
C ASN A 277 4.16 -11.57 8.84
N ILE A 278 4.92 -11.78 7.75
CA ILE A 278 4.41 -12.31 6.47
C ILE A 278 3.82 -13.71 6.69
N ARG A 279 4.53 -14.58 7.42
CA ARG A 279 4.02 -15.92 7.77
C ARG A 279 2.71 -15.84 8.57
N LEU A 280 2.60 -14.93 9.55
CA LEU A 280 1.38 -14.73 10.31
C LEU A 280 0.21 -14.28 9.43
N GLY A 281 0.47 -13.42 8.45
CA GLY A 281 -0.52 -13.01 7.46
C GLY A 281 -1.01 -14.19 6.61
N ARG A 282 -0.08 -15.01 6.09
CA ARG A 282 -0.42 -16.23 5.34
C ARG A 282 -1.20 -17.24 6.18
N GLU A 283 -0.79 -17.45 7.43
CA GLU A 283 -1.51 -18.33 8.38
C GLU A 283 -2.97 -17.89 8.56
N TRP A 284 -3.23 -16.58 8.61
CA TRP A 284 -4.60 -16.06 8.68
C TRP A 284 -5.36 -16.27 7.36
N PHE A 285 -4.74 -15.98 6.22
CA PHE A 285 -5.44 -15.95 4.94
C PHE A 285 -5.65 -17.33 4.30
N GLU A 286 -4.62 -18.17 4.29
CA GLU A 286 -4.62 -19.43 3.53
C GLU A 286 -5.23 -20.59 4.32
N ARG A 287 -5.26 -20.48 5.65
CA ARG A 287 -5.65 -21.60 6.50
C ARG A 287 -7.17 -21.78 6.47
N PRO A 288 -7.67 -23.00 6.19
CA PRO A 288 -9.06 -23.34 6.47
C PRO A 288 -9.30 -23.16 7.97
N VAL A 289 -10.20 -22.25 8.32
CA VAL A 289 -10.52 -21.93 9.71
C VAL A 289 -11.81 -22.62 10.12
N ASP A 290 -11.82 -23.21 11.32
CA ASP A 290 -13.00 -23.87 11.92
C ASP A 290 -14.03 -22.85 12.46
N GLY A 291 -14.21 -21.73 11.74
CA GLY A 291 -15.18 -20.69 12.00
C GLY A 291 -14.61 -19.33 12.42
N PRO A 292 -15.48 -18.31 12.59
CA PRO A 292 -15.09 -16.90 12.69
C PRO A 292 -14.21 -16.56 13.90
N ARG A 293 -14.25 -17.36 14.96
CA ARG A 293 -13.45 -17.13 16.17
C ARG A 293 -11.97 -17.40 15.94
N GLU A 294 -11.65 -18.48 15.24
CA GLU A 294 -10.27 -18.85 14.93
C GLU A 294 -9.68 -17.91 13.89
N GLU A 295 -10.47 -17.54 12.87
CA GLU A 295 -10.12 -16.51 11.89
C GLU A 295 -9.73 -15.19 12.57
N ASN A 296 -10.60 -14.68 13.45
CA ASN A 296 -10.34 -13.46 14.19
C ASN A 296 -9.10 -13.56 15.10
N ARG A 297 -8.80 -14.74 15.65
CA ARG A 297 -7.59 -14.96 16.45
C ARG A 297 -6.32 -14.85 15.60
N LEU A 298 -6.30 -15.47 14.43
CA LEU A 298 -5.17 -15.41 13.50
C LEU A 298 -4.97 -13.99 12.97
N TRP A 299 -6.06 -13.31 12.60
CA TRP A 299 -6.04 -11.90 12.20
C TRP A 299 -5.48 -10.99 13.31
N MET A 300 -5.94 -11.15 14.56
CA MET A 300 -5.42 -10.37 15.70
C MET A 300 -3.92 -10.59 15.93
N ARG A 301 -3.44 -11.82 15.72
CA ARG A 301 -2.03 -12.17 15.86
C ARG A 301 -1.18 -11.54 14.75
N TRP A 302 -1.68 -11.50 13.52
CA TRP A 302 -1.04 -10.77 12.42
C TRP A 302 -0.99 -9.26 12.71
N GLN A 303 -2.10 -8.65 13.15
CA GLN A 303 -2.12 -7.23 13.56
C GLN A 303 -1.14 -6.93 14.71
N ALA A 304 -0.91 -7.87 15.63
CA ALA A 304 0.10 -7.73 16.67
C ALA A 304 1.52 -7.68 16.08
N GLY A 305 1.79 -8.44 15.02
CA GLY A 305 3.09 -8.49 14.34
C GLY A 305 3.37 -7.17 13.63
N ILE A 306 2.36 -6.65 12.92
CA ILE A 306 2.38 -5.32 12.31
C ILE A 306 2.68 -4.25 13.37
N SER A 307 1.94 -4.26 14.49
CA SER A 307 2.12 -3.27 15.55
C SER A 307 3.53 -3.29 16.15
N ALA A 308 4.08 -4.49 16.43
CA ALA A 308 5.43 -4.61 16.96
C ALA A 308 6.49 -4.07 16.00
N ARG A 309 6.35 -4.36 14.69
CA ARG A 309 7.20 -3.79 13.63
C ARG A 309 7.17 -2.26 13.62
N LEU A 310 5.97 -1.69 13.63
CA LEU A 310 5.76 -0.24 13.62
C LEU A 310 6.33 0.43 14.86
N VAL A 311 6.27 -0.22 16.03
CA VAL A 311 6.92 0.27 17.25
C VAL A 311 8.44 0.33 17.09
N ILE A 312 9.08 -0.77 16.67
CA ILE A 312 10.55 -0.82 16.53
C ILE A 312 11.02 0.29 15.59
N ARG A 313 10.31 0.50 14.47
CA ARG A 313 10.62 1.59 13.54
C ARG A 313 10.39 2.97 14.14
N THR A 314 9.29 3.17 14.87
CA THR A 314 9.03 4.44 15.57
C THR A 314 10.18 4.81 16.51
N LEU A 315 10.76 3.82 17.19
CA LEU A 315 11.90 4.02 18.09
C LEU A 315 13.20 4.36 17.34
N VAL A 316 13.46 3.76 16.18
CA VAL A 316 14.66 3.99 15.37
C VAL A 316 14.58 5.30 14.58
N GLU A 317 13.44 5.57 13.94
CA GLU A 317 13.27 6.66 12.95
C GLU A 317 12.64 7.92 13.57
N GLY A 318 12.05 7.84 14.77
CA GLY A 318 11.50 8.99 15.49
C GLY A 318 10.07 9.39 15.11
N GLY A 319 9.23 8.43 14.68
CA GLY A 319 7.81 8.66 14.40
C GLY A 319 6.97 9.01 15.64
N ASP A 320 5.68 9.32 15.43
CA ASP A 320 4.75 9.59 16.54
C ASP A 320 4.20 8.30 17.19
N GLY A 321 4.22 7.17 16.49
CA GLY A 321 3.69 5.88 16.93
C GLY A 321 2.18 5.70 16.72
N SER A 322 1.51 6.62 16.01
CA SER A 322 0.06 6.59 15.79
C SER A 322 -0.41 5.28 15.13
N GLU A 323 0.29 4.83 14.08
CA GLU A 323 -0.10 3.61 13.36
C GLU A 323 0.11 2.34 14.19
N ALA A 324 1.19 2.30 14.98
CA ALA A 324 1.45 1.23 15.91
C ALA A 324 0.30 1.06 16.91
N LEU A 325 -0.27 2.17 17.39
CA LEU A 325 -1.44 2.18 18.28
C LEU A 325 -2.71 1.69 17.57
N ILE A 326 -2.94 2.07 16.31
CA ILE A 326 -4.08 1.56 15.54
C ILE A 326 -3.98 0.04 15.35
N ALA A 327 -2.78 -0.46 15.05
CA ALA A 327 -2.51 -1.90 14.97
C ALA A 327 -2.65 -2.61 16.32
N ALA A 328 -2.15 -2.00 17.40
CA ALA A 328 -2.31 -2.53 18.75
C ALA A 328 -3.79 -2.61 19.16
N ARG A 329 -4.60 -1.61 18.82
CA ARG A 329 -6.05 -1.60 19.07
C ARG A 329 -6.73 -2.81 18.40
N LYS A 330 -6.44 -3.04 17.11
CA LYS A 330 -6.97 -4.19 16.36
C LYS A 330 -6.52 -5.52 16.97
N ALA A 331 -5.23 -5.64 17.29
CA ALA A 331 -4.62 -6.82 17.88
C ALA A 331 -5.16 -7.18 19.29
N LEU A 332 -5.41 -6.17 20.12
CA LEU A 332 -5.85 -6.38 21.51
C LEU A 332 -7.37 -6.52 21.64
N GLY A 333 -8.14 -5.97 20.70
CA GLY A 333 -9.60 -6.02 20.70
C GLY A 333 -10.17 -5.55 22.04
N LYS A 334 -10.85 -6.44 22.78
CA LYS A 334 -11.40 -6.15 24.12
C LYS A 334 -10.35 -5.75 25.17
N GLY A 335 -9.07 -6.04 24.95
CA GLY A 335 -7.98 -5.63 25.84
C GLY A 335 -7.49 -4.20 25.61
N TRP A 336 -7.86 -3.57 24.48
CA TRP A 336 -7.41 -2.21 24.14
C TRP A 336 -7.78 -1.14 25.18
N PRO A 337 -9.01 -1.08 25.73
CA PRO A 337 -9.39 -0.01 26.66
C PRO A 337 -8.49 0.09 27.90
N GLU A 338 -7.97 -1.03 28.39
CA GLU A 338 -7.07 -1.06 29.54
C GLU A 338 -5.69 -0.49 29.18
N LEU A 339 -5.10 -0.91 28.05
CA LEU A 339 -3.85 -0.34 27.57
C LEU A 339 -3.97 1.16 27.27
N ARG A 340 -5.05 1.57 26.59
CA ARG A 340 -5.35 2.98 26.31
C ARG A 340 -5.36 3.80 27.61
N ARG A 341 -6.03 3.32 28.65
CA ARG A 341 -6.09 4.00 29.96
C ARG A 341 -4.69 4.13 30.58
N GLN A 342 -3.85 3.10 30.50
CA GLN A 342 -2.48 3.14 31.01
C GLN A 342 -1.63 4.18 30.25
N ILE A 343 -1.73 4.22 28.92
CA ILE A 343 -1.03 5.21 28.10
C ILE A 343 -1.45 6.63 28.49
N LEU A 344 -2.75 6.90 28.52
CA LEU A 344 -3.27 8.24 28.82
C LEU A 344 -2.97 8.70 30.24
N SER A 345 -3.05 7.82 31.24
CA SER A 345 -2.93 8.20 32.66
C SER A 345 -1.52 8.14 33.23
N LYS A 346 -0.66 7.25 32.72
CA LYS A 346 0.67 7.00 33.27
C LYS A 346 1.79 7.53 32.41
N ILE A 347 1.55 7.69 31.11
CA ILE A 347 2.60 8.04 30.15
C ILE A 347 2.41 9.46 29.64
N LEU A 348 1.19 9.83 29.21
CA LEU A 348 0.92 11.10 28.51
C LEU A 348 0.41 12.24 29.43
N THR A 349 0.50 12.08 30.75
CA THR A 349 0.09 13.09 31.76
C THR A 349 1.24 13.70 32.55
N GLY A 350 2.42 13.09 32.51
CA GLY A 350 3.65 13.62 33.13
C GLY A 350 4.43 14.50 32.17
#